data_AF-M2YAP8-F1
#
_entry.id   AF-M2YAP8-F1
#
_cell.length_a   1.000
_cell.length_b   1.000
_cell.length_c   1.000
_cell.angle_alpha   90.00
_cell.angle_beta   90.00
_cell.angle_gamma   90.00
#
_symmetry.space_group_name_H-M   'P 1'
#
loop_
_entity.id
_entity.type
_entity.pdbx_description
1 polymer ?
#
loop_
_entity_poly.entity_id
_entity_poly.type
_entity_poly.pdbx_seq_one_letter_code
_entity_poly.pdbx_strand_id
1 'polypeptide(L)'
;MASRPDPSEQTDPLFDLPTPSGSSPASPSQPEAQDAQLSLFDTPAASTGAGDRPSAPAASAAPADAVAPRSDHKAPAPQDPGTPWTELPRAAFDLETTGKDAHECRIVTASLLLIDARGEILQRWDWLADPGVEIPEGAAAVHGISTEHAREHGRPAAEVVPEIVAAVADLLERGIPVLAFNASYDFTVLAAEARRHGLQAPEAFPVLDPYVMHKHVRVRWRGKRTLVALSEAYEVDLEEAHTSGADALAAEQVGRRLAEEFAELRVGAPQIHRQQIEWSAEQAADFQEFLRSRRQDPSIVIDGTWPVRDLQG
;
A
#
# COMPACT_ATOMS: atom_id res chain seq x y z
N MET A 1 21.93 -24.28 52.04
CA MET A 1 21.34 -22.95 51.80
C MET A 1 22.03 -22.34 50.61
N ALA A 2 21.26 -21.89 49.61
CA ALA A 2 21.71 -21.02 48.53
C ALA A 2 20.46 -20.23 48.10
N SER A 3 20.56 -18.90 47.98
CA SER A 3 19.42 -18.02 47.78
C SER A 3 18.94 -18.04 46.32
N ARG A 4 17.64 -17.80 46.11
CA ARG A 4 17.10 -17.48 44.78
C ARG A 4 17.56 -16.07 44.34
N PRO A 5 17.75 -15.82 43.04
CA PRO A 5 17.96 -14.48 42.51
C PRO A 5 16.68 -13.63 42.55
N ASP A 6 16.86 -12.33 42.35
CA ASP A 6 15.85 -11.28 42.34
C ASP A 6 15.04 -11.29 41.02
N PRO A 7 13.70 -11.10 41.02
CA PRO A 7 12.89 -11.11 39.80
C PRO A 7 12.87 -9.78 39.02
N SER A 8 13.68 -8.77 39.39
CA SER A 8 13.62 -7.42 38.79
C SER A 8 14.37 -7.21 37.46
N GLU A 9 15.13 -8.19 36.97
CA GLU A 9 15.83 -8.10 35.68
C GLU A 9 15.34 -9.15 34.66
N GLN A 10 14.24 -8.84 33.97
CA GLN A 10 13.92 -9.39 32.65
C GLN A 10 13.66 -8.24 31.67
N THR A 11 14.63 -7.99 30.79
CA THR A 11 14.51 -7.02 29.69
C THR A 11 13.86 -7.68 28.48
N ASP A 12 12.70 -7.16 28.07
CA ASP A 12 11.92 -7.70 26.94
C ASP A 12 12.48 -7.19 25.58
N PRO A 13 13.08 -8.06 24.74
CA PRO A 13 13.95 -7.64 23.64
C PRO A 13 13.17 -7.37 22.33
N LEU A 14 12.03 -6.68 22.43
CA LEU A 14 11.08 -6.55 21.32
C LEU A 14 11.09 -5.18 20.61
N PHE A 15 11.19 -4.06 21.35
CA PHE A 15 11.25 -2.70 20.77
C PHE A 15 12.12 -1.75 21.61
N ASP A 16 13.19 -1.24 20.99
CA ASP A 16 14.02 -0.18 21.58
C ASP A 16 13.53 1.19 21.08
N LEU A 17 12.99 2.00 22.00
CA LEU A 17 12.49 3.35 21.75
C LEU A 17 12.81 4.23 22.99
N PRO A 18 13.46 5.40 22.82
CA PRO A 18 13.94 6.19 23.94
C PRO A 18 12.79 6.77 24.78
N THR A 19 12.85 6.55 26.09
CA THR A 19 11.90 7.13 27.05
C THR A 19 12.17 8.62 27.29
N PRO A 20 11.21 9.53 27.06
CA PRO A 20 11.33 10.91 27.51
C PRO A 20 11.20 10.97 29.04
N SER A 21 12.10 11.70 29.70
CA SER A 21 12.03 11.94 31.15
C SER A 21 10.96 13.00 31.47
N GLY A 22 10.06 12.67 32.40
CA GLY A 22 8.90 13.51 32.70
C GLY A 22 9.17 14.66 33.66
N SER A 23 8.51 15.80 33.41
CA SER A 23 8.16 16.81 34.42
C SER A 23 6.83 17.48 34.03
N SER A 24 6.13 18.08 34.99
CA SER A 24 4.71 18.45 34.87
C SER A 24 4.33 19.50 35.93
N PRO A 25 3.21 20.25 35.83
CA PRO A 25 2.41 20.59 34.65
C PRO A 25 2.24 22.12 34.45
N ALA A 26 1.70 22.54 33.30
CA ALA A 26 1.04 23.84 33.15
C ALA A 26 -0.13 23.76 32.15
N SER A 27 -1.33 24.12 32.62
CA SER A 27 -2.52 24.46 31.81
C SER A 27 -2.50 25.98 31.52
N PRO A 28 -3.19 26.52 30.48
CA PRO A 28 -4.51 26.06 30.00
C PRO A 28 -4.72 26.08 28.46
N SER A 29 -6.02 25.98 28.09
CA SER A 29 -6.62 26.19 26.76
C SER A 29 -6.72 24.96 25.86
N GLN A 30 -7.97 24.48 25.66
CA GLN A 30 -8.32 23.51 24.63
C GLN A 30 -8.50 24.21 23.27
N PRO A 31 -7.95 23.68 22.18
CA PRO A 31 -8.59 23.71 20.86
C PRO A 31 -9.60 22.55 20.73
N GLU A 32 -10.38 22.56 19.65
CA GLU A 32 -11.49 21.61 19.42
C GLU A 32 -11.01 20.19 19.11
N ALA A 33 -11.85 19.19 19.43
CA ALA A 33 -11.58 17.80 19.06
C ALA A 33 -11.78 17.62 17.56
N GLN A 34 -10.70 17.23 16.87
CA GLN A 34 -10.74 16.74 15.49
C GLN A 34 -10.67 15.21 15.54
N ASP A 35 -11.56 14.53 14.81
CA ASP A 35 -11.58 13.07 14.72
C ASP A 35 -10.38 12.56 13.90
N ALA A 36 -9.23 12.41 14.58
CA ALA A 36 -8.02 11.89 14.00
C ALA A 36 -8.10 10.36 13.82
N GLN A 37 -8.56 9.91 12.65
CA GLN A 37 -8.42 8.52 12.22
C GLN A 37 -6.93 8.16 12.10
N LEU A 38 -6.37 7.54 13.15
CA LEU A 38 -4.97 7.15 13.18
C LEU A 38 -4.71 5.99 12.20
N SER A 39 -3.90 6.27 11.19
CA SER A 39 -3.51 5.26 10.21
C SER A 39 -2.57 4.22 10.84
N LEU A 40 -2.53 3.02 10.25
CA LEU A 40 -1.60 1.94 10.60
C LEU A 40 -0.11 2.31 10.42
N PHE A 41 0.20 3.50 9.89
CA PHE A 41 1.52 3.91 9.40
C PHE A 41 2.11 5.14 10.11
N ASP A 42 1.51 5.63 11.19
CA ASP A 42 2.01 6.81 11.91
C ASP A 42 3.21 6.50 12.82
N THR A 43 4.40 6.80 12.29
CA THR A 43 5.67 6.87 13.02
C THR A 43 6.09 8.34 13.14
N PRO A 44 6.43 8.85 14.34
CA PRO A 44 6.85 10.24 14.51
C PRO A 44 8.22 10.49 13.85
N ALA A 45 8.34 11.59 13.11
CA ALA A 45 9.59 11.98 12.46
C ALA A 45 10.66 12.42 13.47
N ALA A 46 11.88 11.91 13.33
CA ALA A 46 13.03 12.35 14.10
C ALA A 46 13.79 13.45 13.33
N SER A 47 14.05 14.59 13.99
CA SER A 47 14.75 15.74 13.40
C SER A 47 16.22 15.76 13.78
N THR A 48 17.13 15.72 12.79
CA THR A 48 18.57 16.00 12.97
C THR A 48 19.22 16.57 11.71
N GLY A 49 19.89 17.72 11.87
CA GLY A 49 21.19 18.02 11.23
C GLY A 49 21.23 18.28 9.71
N ALA A 50 21.62 19.50 9.33
CA ALA A 50 21.97 19.84 7.95
C ALA A 50 23.44 19.49 7.63
N GLY A 51 23.72 19.05 6.40
CA GLY A 51 25.09 18.82 5.92
C GLY A 51 25.18 18.43 4.43
N ASP A 52 25.70 19.35 3.61
CA ASP A 52 26.13 19.25 2.20
C ASP A 52 25.22 18.62 1.10
N ARG A 53 25.35 19.17 -0.12
CA ARG A 53 24.67 18.67 -1.34
C ARG A 53 25.65 17.90 -2.25
N PRO A 54 25.33 16.67 -2.66
CA PRO A 54 25.77 16.12 -3.94
C PRO A 54 24.90 16.65 -5.09
N SER A 55 25.41 16.60 -6.32
CA SER A 55 24.66 16.97 -7.52
C SER A 55 23.61 15.90 -7.90
N ALA A 56 22.49 16.32 -8.49
CA ALA A 56 21.47 15.41 -9.00
C ALA A 56 21.97 14.56 -10.18
N PRO A 57 21.54 13.29 -10.29
CA PRO A 57 21.66 12.51 -11.53
C PRO A 57 20.73 13.07 -12.62
N ALA A 58 20.98 12.71 -13.88
CA ALA A 58 20.12 13.11 -14.99
C ALA A 58 18.79 12.32 -14.98
N ALA A 59 17.68 12.99 -15.25
CA ALA A 59 16.38 12.35 -15.38
C ALA A 59 16.35 11.35 -16.55
N SER A 60 15.75 10.19 -16.33
CA SER A 60 15.42 9.25 -17.42
C SER A 60 14.32 9.84 -18.31
N ALA A 61 14.34 9.52 -19.60
CA ALA A 61 13.40 10.10 -20.55
C ALA A 61 12.05 9.39 -20.53
N ALA A 62 10.96 10.15 -20.39
CA ALA A 62 9.61 9.61 -20.46
C ALA A 62 9.27 9.03 -21.85
N PRO A 63 8.58 7.88 -21.93
CA PRO A 63 7.99 7.40 -23.18
C PRO A 63 6.74 8.23 -23.53
N ALA A 64 6.42 8.30 -24.83
CA ALA A 64 5.26 9.04 -25.34
C ALA A 64 4.04 8.14 -25.64
N ASP A 65 2.86 8.76 -25.69
CA ASP A 65 1.61 8.25 -26.28
C ASP A 65 1.06 6.91 -25.74
N ALA A 66 0.77 6.85 -24.44
CA ALA A 66 -0.10 5.84 -23.86
C ALA A 66 -1.59 6.12 -24.21
N VAL A 67 -2.07 5.54 -25.31
CA VAL A 67 -3.51 5.48 -25.61
C VAL A 67 -4.15 4.34 -24.81
N ALA A 68 -5.21 4.63 -24.05
CA ALA A 68 -5.91 3.65 -23.25
C ALA A 68 -6.40 2.44 -24.09
N PRO A 69 -6.17 1.19 -23.63
CA PRO A 69 -6.36 0.02 -24.47
C PRO A 69 -7.84 -0.30 -24.71
N ARG A 70 -8.21 -0.45 -25.99
CA ARG A 70 -9.19 -1.47 -26.37
C ARG A 70 -8.41 -2.73 -26.70
N SER A 71 -8.48 -3.74 -25.85
CA SER A 71 -7.70 -4.96 -26.01
C SER A 71 -8.38 -5.91 -27.00
N ASP A 72 -7.70 -6.20 -28.12
CA ASP A 72 -8.02 -7.33 -29.01
C ASP A 72 -7.51 -8.68 -28.44
N HIS A 73 -7.03 -8.70 -27.18
CA HIS A 73 -6.59 -9.92 -26.53
C HIS A 73 -7.79 -10.81 -26.23
N LYS A 74 -7.92 -11.89 -27.01
CA LYS A 74 -8.83 -13.00 -26.76
C LYS A 74 -8.84 -13.33 -25.27
N ALA A 75 -10.00 -13.12 -24.63
CA ALA A 75 -10.16 -13.31 -23.20
C ALA A 75 -9.59 -14.68 -22.75
N PRO A 76 -8.90 -14.73 -21.59
CA PRO A 76 -8.45 -16.01 -21.05
C PRO A 76 -9.64 -16.96 -20.89
N ALA A 77 -9.40 -18.26 -21.05
CA ALA A 77 -10.45 -19.25 -20.81
C ALA A 77 -10.97 -19.11 -19.37
N PRO A 78 -12.23 -19.51 -19.07
CA PRO A 78 -12.73 -19.53 -17.70
C PRO A 78 -11.79 -20.35 -16.82
N GLN A 79 -11.19 -19.68 -15.82
CA GLN A 79 -10.24 -20.29 -14.92
C GLN A 79 -10.97 -21.17 -13.91
N ASP A 80 -10.38 -22.31 -13.54
CA ASP A 80 -10.89 -23.09 -12.41
C ASP A 80 -10.65 -22.27 -11.12
N PRO A 81 -11.70 -21.93 -10.34
CA PRO A 81 -11.54 -21.18 -9.09
C PRO A 81 -10.68 -21.88 -8.03
N GLY A 82 -10.34 -23.17 -8.22
CA GLY A 82 -9.40 -23.93 -7.40
C GLY A 82 -7.94 -23.89 -7.87
N THR A 83 -7.63 -23.45 -9.10
CA THR A 83 -6.24 -23.32 -9.57
C THR A 83 -5.52 -22.21 -8.78
N PRO A 84 -4.31 -22.44 -8.24
CA PRO A 84 -3.58 -21.42 -7.51
C PRO A 84 -3.35 -20.14 -8.31
N TRP A 85 -3.54 -18.98 -7.67
CA TRP A 85 -3.36 -17.67 -8.33
C TRP A 85 -1.94 -17.47 -8.90
N THR A 86 -0.94 -18.15 -8.34
CA THR A 86 0.46 -18.17 -8.82
C THR A 86 0.64 -18.88 -10.16
N GLU A 87 -0.26 -19.81 -10.52
CA GLU A 87 -0.17 -20.61 -11.76
C GLU A 87 -0.87 -19.92 -12.95
N LEU A 88 -1.39 -18.71 -12.75
CA LEU A 88 -2.22 -17.96 -13.68
C LEU A 88 -1.69 -16.53 -13.93
N PRO A 89 -2.13 -15.86 -15.01
CA PRO A 89 -1.90 -14.44 -15.18
C PRO A 89 -2.52 -13.62 -14.05
N ARG A 90 -1.82 -12.58 -13.60
CA ARG A 90 -2.19 -11.68 -12.51
C ARG A 90 -1.75 -10.26 -12.85
N ALA A 91 -2.35 -9.28 -12.21
CA ALA A 91 -1.94 -7.89 -12.32
C ALA A 91 -1.23 -7.43 -11.05
N ALA A 92 -0.37 -6.43 -11.16
CA ALA A 92 0.18 -5.67 -10.04
C ALA A 92 -0.15 -4.19 -10.21
N PHE A 93 -0.54 -3.52 -9.13
CA PHE A 93 -1.05 -2.15 -9.12
C PHE A 93 -0.52 -1.38 -7.90
N ASP A 94 -0.22 -0.09 -8.10
CA ASP A 94 0.32 0.82 -7.07
C ASP A 94 0.03 2.28 -7.47
N LEU A 95 -0.18 3.15 -6.47
CA LEU A 95 -0.51 4.57 -6.63
C LEU A 95 0.40 5.48 -5.79
N GLU A 96 1.11 6.39 -6.45
CA GLU A 96 1.74 7.53 -5.77
C GLU A 96 0.76 8.71 -5.72
N THR A 97 0.66 9.37 -4.56
CA THR A 97 -0.42 10.33 -4.28
C THR A 97 0.02 11.55 -3.48
N THR A 98 -0.84 12.57 -3.43
CA THR A 98 -0.57 13.83 -2.72
C THR A 98 -0.68 13.74 -1.19
N GLY A 99 -0.78 12.57 -0.56
CA GLY A 99 -0.93 12.48 0.90
C GLY A 99 -1.19 11.07 1.47
N LYS A 100 -1.57 10.99 2.75
CA LYS A 100 -1.85 9.71 3.45
C LYS A 100 -3.34 9.40 3.67
N ASP A 101 -4.21 10.38 3.54
CA ASP A 101 -5.65 10.20 3.65
C ASP A 101 -6.18 9.69 2.30
N ALA A 102 -6.61 8.43 2.24
CA ALA A 102 -7.10 7.82 1.01
C ALA A 102 -8.44 8.41 0.52
N HIS A 103 -9.20 9.08 1.40
CA HIS A 103 -10.47 9.69 1.07
C HIS A 103 -10.30 11.10 0.49
N GLU A 104 -9.13 11.74 0.67
CA GLU A 104 -8.84 13.12 0.23
C GLU A 104 -7.57 13.32 -0.61
N CYS A 105 -6.58 12.43 -0.63
CA CYS A 105 -5.42 12.57 -1.52
C CYS A 105 -5.80 12.43 -3.01
N ARG A 106 -5.04 13.05 -3.91
CA ARG A 106 -5.17 12.92 -5.37
C ARG A 106 -4.11 11.97 -5.92
N ILE A 107 -4.42 11.25 -7.00
CA ILE A 107 -3.43 10.43 -7.71
C ILE A 107 -2.41 11.34 -8.40
N VAL A 108 -1.13 11.01 -8.27
CA VAL A 108 0.00 11.66 -8.96
C VAL A 108 0.56 10.70 -10.02
N THR A 109 0.91 9.47 -9.64
CA THR A 109 1.20 8.39 -10.60
C THR A 109 0.37 7.15 -10.31
N ALA A 110 0.21 6.33 -11.34
CA ALA A 110 -0.32 4.99 -11.23
C ALA A 110 0.49 4.07 -12.14
N SER A 111 0.74 2.85 -11.70
CA SER A 111 1.28 1.80 -12.56
C SER A 111 0.44 0.53 -12.46
N LEU A 112 0.19 -0.10 -13.60
CA LEU A 112 -0.51 -1.38 -13.70
C LEU A 112 0.32 -2.32 -14.58
N LEU A 113 0.64 -3.52 -14.09
CA LEU A 113 1.46 -4.50 -14.79
C LEU A 113 0.68 -5.82 -14.91
N LEU A 114 0.38 -6.26 -16.13
CA LEU A 114 -0.13 -7.61 -16.39
C LEU A 114 1.04 -8.59 -16.51
N ILE A 115 1.08 -9.59 -15.64
CA ILE A 115 2.20 -10.51 -15.43
C ILE A 115 1.71 -11.95 -15.64
N ASP A 116 2.52 -12.78 -16.31
CA ASP A 116 2.20 -14.18 -16.61
C ASP A 116 2.45 -15.13 -15.41
N ALA A 117 2.11 -16.42 -15.58
CA ALA A 117 2.32 -17.46 -14.57
C ALA A 117 3.80 -17.71 -14.19
N ARG A 118 4.78 -17.17 -14.94
CA ARG A 118 6.23 -17.28 -14.69
C ARG A 118 6.82 -16.03 -14.04
N GLY A 119 6.10 -14.90 -14.07
CA GLY A 119 6.62 -13.59 -13.66
C GLY A 119 7.08 -12.72 -14.83
N GLU A 120 6.83 -13.11 -16.08
CA GLU A 120 7.12 -12.27 -17.26
C GLU A 120 6.04 -11.19 -17.40
N ILE A 121 6.46 -9.92 -17.50
CA ILE A 121 5.54 -8.79 -17.74
C ILE A 121 5.03 -8.87 -19.18
N LEU A 122 3.74 -9.16 -19.35
CA LEU A 122 3.05 -9.23 -20.65
C LEU A 122 2.67 -7.84 -21.16
N GLN A 123 2.26 -6.95 -20.26
CA GLN A 123 1.90 -5.57 -20.56
C GLN A 123 2.10 -4.69 -19.33
N ARG A 124 2.50 -3.43 -19.54
CA ARG A 124 2.63 -2.41 -18.50
C ARG A 124 1.92 -1.14 -18.97
N TRP A 125 1.26 -0.47 -18.04
CA TRP A 125 0.68 0.85 -18.19
C TRP A 125 1.21 1.73 -17.06
N ASP A 126 1.59 2.96 -17.39
CA ASP A 126 2.03 3.98 -16.44
C ASP A 126 1.28 5.27 -16.75
N TRP A 127 0.84 5.96 -15.70
CA TRP A 127 0.17 7.24 -15.79
C TRP A 127 0.87 8.27 -14.90
N LEU A 128 0.98 9.50 -15.39
CA LEU A 128 1.33 10.69 -14.63
C LEU A 128 0.19 11.70 -14.77
N ALA A 129 -0.37 12.13 -13.64
CA ALA A 129 -1.43 13.11 -13.58
C ALA A 129 -0.91 14.48 -13.12
N ASP A 130 -1.47 15.55 -13.66
CA ASP A 130 -1.62 16.80 -12.90
C ASP A 130 -2.82 16.58 -11.93
N PRO A 131 -2.59 16.52 -10.61
CA PRO A 131 -3.65 16.29 -9.63
C PRO A 131 -4.56 17.52 -9.43
N GLY A 132 -4.27 18.66 -10.08
CA GLY A 132 -5.03 19.91 -9.96
C GLY A 132 -4.89 20.62 -8.61
N VAL A 133 -3.96 20.15 -7.76
CA VAL A 133 -3.64 20.69 -6.43
C VAL A 133 -2.12 20.85 -6.28
N GLU A 134 -1.65 21.34 -5.14
CA GLU A 134 -0.23 21.29 -4.77
C GLU A 134 0.12 19.88 -4.28
N ILE A 135 1.25 19.32 -4.72
CA ILE A 135 1.83 18.10 -4.13
C ILE A 135 2.65 18.54 -2.91
N PRO A 136 2.35 18.08 -1.67
CA PRO A 136 3.11 18.47 -0.50
C PRO A 136 4.57 18.00 -0.59
N GLU A 137 5.51 18.82 -0.11
CA GLU A 137 6.96 18.48 -0.12
C GLU A 137 7.25 17.10 0.49
N GLY A 138 6.52 16.71 1.54
CA GLY A 138 6.66 15.41 2.19
C GLY A 138 6.16 14.20 1.39
N ALA A 139 5.33 14.40 0.36
CA ALA A 139 4.95 13.36 -0.60
C ALA A 139 5.97 13.33 -1.75
N ALA A 140 6.27 14.49 -2.34
CA ALA A 140 7.28 14.64 -3.40
C ALA A 140 8.69 14.15 -2.97
N ALA A 141 9.03 14.23 -1.68
CA ALA A 141 10.28 13.71 -1.13
C ALA A 141 10.29 12.18 -0.92
N VAL A 142 9.15 11.50 -1.03
CA VAL A 142 9.05 10.03 -1.09
C VAL A 142 9.12 9.60 -2.56
N HIS A 143 8.18 10.05 -3.38
CA HIS A 143 7.95 9.53 -4.73
C HIS A 143 8.60 10.34 -5.87
N GLY A 144 9.49 11.28 -5.55
CA GLY A 144 10.31 12.03 -6.50
C GLY A 144 9.59 13.06 -7.41
N ILE A 145 8.26 13.05 -7.50
CA ILE A 145 7.49 13.93 -8.39
C ILE A 145 7.10 15.23 -7.66
N SER A 146 7.60 16.37 -8.14
CA SER A 146 7.17 17.70 -7.66
C SER A 146 5.90 18.18 -8.35
N THR A 147 5.24 19.17 -7.74
CA THR A 147 4.06 19.85 -8.29
C THR A 147 4.32 20.43 -9.69
N GLU A 148 5.51 21.00 -9.92
CA GLU A 148 5.92 21.54 -11.22
C GLU A 148 6.07 20.42 -12.26
N HIS A 149 6.72 19.31 -11.89
CA HIS A 149 6.88 18.18 -12.80
C HIS A 149 5.53 17.59 -13.21
N ALA A 150 4.61 17.38 -12.26
CA ALA A 150 3.26 16.89 -12.51
C ALA A 150 2.45 17.82 -13.42
N ARG A 151 2.57 19.15 -13.24
CA ARG A 151 1.88 20.16 -14.08
C ARG A 151 2.50 20.34 -15.47
N GLU A 152 3.79 20.06 -15.64
CA GLU A 152 4.50 20.22 -16.92
C GLU A 152 4.44 18.94 -17.78
N HIS A 153 4.46 17.76 -17.16
CA HIS A 153 4.57 16.47 -17.86
C HIS A 153 3.34 15.56 -17.70
N GLY A 154 2.47 15.82 -16.71
CA GLY A 154 1.27 15.03 -16.45
C GLY A 154 0.09 15.42 -17.33
N ARG A 155 -0.86 14.50 -17.45
CA ARG A 155 -2.18 14.74 -18.08
C ARG A 155 -3.21 15.14 -17.02
N PRO A 156 -4.29 15.87 -17.36
CA PRO A 156 -5.31 16.23 -16.38
C PRO A 156 -5.89 15.00 -15.67
N ALA A 157 -6.02 15.02 -14.34
CA ALA A 157 -6.62 13.91 -13.58
C ALA A 157 -7.99 13.45 -14.13
N ALA A 158 -8.78 14.39 -14.67
CA ALA A 158 -10.07 14.12 -15.31
C ALA A 158 -10.01 13.28 -16.61
N GLU A 159 -8.82 13.09 -17.19
CA GLU A 159 -8.56 12.10 -18.25
C GLU A 159 -7.92 10.83 -17.69
N VAL A 160 -6.94 10.98 -16.79
CA VAL A 160 -6.13 9.88 -16.26
C VAL A 160 -6.93 8.93 -15.38
N VAL A 161 -7.74 9.45 -14.46
CA VAL A 161 -8.57 8.64 -13.55
C VAL A 161 -9.52 7.70 -14.31
N PRO A 162 -10.30 8.15 -15.32
CA PRO A 162 -11.08 7.26 -16.17
C PRO A 162 -10.30 6.10 -16.79
N GLU A 163 -9.05 6.31 -17.20
CA GLU A 163 -8.21 5.28 -17.82
C GLU A 163 -7.72 4.25 -16.82
N ILE A 164 -7.28 4.68 -15.62
CA ILE A 164 -6.90 3.78 -14.53
C ILE A 164 -8.10 2.95 -14.08
N VAL A 165 -9.25 3.59 -13.84
CA VAL A 165 -10.51 2.92 -13.45
C VAL A 165 -10.91 1.87 -14.48
N ALA A 166 -10.88 2.19 -15.77
CA ALA A 166 -11.24 1.25 -16.84
C ALA A 166 -10.24 0.09 -16.97
N ALA A 167 -8.93 0.35 -16.84
CA ALA A 167 -7.89 -0.68 -16.94
C ALA A 167 -7.93 -1.65 -15.75
N VAL A 168 -8.14 -1.16 -14.53
CA VAL A 168 -8.31 -1.99 -13.33
C VAL A 168 -9.63 -2.79 -13.40
N ALA A 169 -10.72 -2.18 -13.87
CA ALA A 169 -12.00 -2.86 -14.04
C ALA A 169 -11.92 -4.03 -15.05
N ASP A 170 -11.35 -3.82 -16.25
CA ASP A 170 -11.23 -4.87 -17.28
C ASP A 170 -10.53 -6.13 -16.73
N LEU A 171 -9.42 -5.97 -16.00
CA LEU A 171 -8.69 -7.12 -15.44
C LEU A 171 -9.51 -7.86 -14.38
N LEU A 172 -10.18 -7.14 -13.47
CA LEU A 172 -11.01 -7.72 -12.41
C LEU A 172 -12.27 -8.41 -12.98
N GLU A 173 -12.96 -7.79 -13.94
CA GLU A 173 -14.10 -8.38 -14.67
C GLU A 173 -13.70 -9.64 -15.44
N ARG A 174 -12.46 -9.70 -15.95
CA ARG A 174 -11.86 -10.90 -16.57
C ARG A 174 -11.39 -11.96 -15.56
N GLY A 175 -11.54 -11.71 -14.26
CA GLY A 175 -11.13 -12.60 -13.18
C GLY A 175 -9.62 -12.67 -12.93
N ILE A 176 -8.85 -11.73 -13.50
CA ILE A 176 -7.41 -11.61 -13.29
C ILE A 176 -7.18 -10.93 -11.94
N PRO A 177 -6.50 -11.56 -10.96
CA PRO A 177 -6.31 -10.95 -9.66
C PRO A 177 -5.37 -9.74 -9.73
N VAL A 178 -5.74 -8.66 -9.04
CA VAL A 178 -4.88 -7.47 -8.90
C VAL A 178 -4.18 -7.49 -7.54
N LEU A 179 -2.86 -7.45 -7.55
CA LEU A 179 -2.00 -7.38 -6.37
C LEU A 179 -1.63 -5.93 -6.08
N ALA A 180 -1.77 -5.47 -4.83
CA ALA A 180 -1.28 -4.17 -4.36
C ALA A 180 -0.79 -4.29 -2.90
N PHE A 181 0.26 -3.57 -2.51
CA PHE A 181 0.86 -3.73 -1.17
C PHE A 181 0.18 -2.81 -0.16
N ASN A 182 -0.58 -3.38 0.80
CA ASN A 182 -1.56 -2.62 1.58
C ASN A 182 -2.68 -2.05 0.68
N ALA A 183 -3.20 -2.89 -0.22
CA ALA A 183 -4.27 -2.62 -1.19
C ALA A 183 -5.49 -1.84 -0.66
N SER A 184 -5.76 -1.93 0.66
CA SER A 184 -6.76 -1.09 1.34
C SER A 184 -6.57 0.43 1.17
N TYR A 185 -5.36 0.86 0.80
CA TYR A 185 -5.07 2.24 0.44
C TYR A 185 -5.44 2.51 -1.02
N ASP A 186 -4.79 1.83 -1.96
CA ASP A 186 -4.86 2.09 -3.40
C ASP A 186 -6.29 1.99 -3.95
N PHE A 187 -7.02 0.96 -3.54
CA PHE A 187 -8.41 0.75 -3.96
C PHE A 187 -9.37 1.76 -3.33
N THR A 188 -9.06 2.30 -2.14
CA THR A 188 -9.82 3.40 -1.53
C THR A 188 -9.53 4.73 -2.24
N VAL A 189 -8.27 5.01 -2.59
CA VAL A 189 -7.89 6.19 -3.41
C VAL A 189 -8.57 6.13 -4.78
N LEU A 190 -8.51 4.99 -5.46
CA LEU A 190 -9.13 4.79 -6.77
C LEU A 190 -10.66 4.94 -6.70
N ALA A 191 -11.30 4.46 -5.64
CA ALA A 191 -12.73 4.67 -5.41
C ALA A 191 -13.09 6.14 -5.10
N ALA A 192 -12.23 6.84 -4.36
CA ALA A 192 -12.41 8.26 -4.05
C ALA A 192 -12.21 9.14 -5.30
N GLU A 193 -11.18 8.90 -6.11
CA GLU A 193 -10.99 9.54 -7.42
C GLU A 193 -12.17 9.27 -8.36
N ALA A 194 -12.59 8.00 -8.51
CA ALA A 194 -13.74 7.63 -9.33
C ALA A 194 -14.99 8.42 -8.92
N ARG A 195 -15.27 8.51 -7.61
CA ARG A 195 -16.37 9.31 -7.06
C ARG A 195 -16.24 10.80 -7.39
N ARG A 196 -15.05 11.40 -7.26
CA ARG A 196 -14.78 12.82 -7.60
C ARG A 196 -15.00 13.12 -9.08
N HIS A 197 -14.66 12.17 -9.95
CA HIS A 197 -14.81 12.28 -11.40
C HIS A 197 -16.17 11.79 -11.93
N GLY A 198 -17.12 11.44 -11.06
CA GLY A 198 -18.48 11.03 -11.45
C GLY A 198 -18.55 9.63 -12.07
N LEU A 199 -17.54 8.80 -11.84
CA LEU A 199 -17.42 7.43 -12.31
C LEU A 199 -17.92 6.45 -11.24
N GLN A 200 -18.23 5.23 -11.65
CA GLN A 200 -18.32 4.10 -10.74
C GLN A 200 -16.91 3.57 -10.46
N ALA A 201 -16.59 3.26 -9.21
CA ALA A 201 -15.38 2.53 -8.86
C ALA A 201 -15.44 1.08 -9.40
N PRO A 202 -14.31 0.43 -9.68
CA PRO A 202 -14.29 -1.00 -10.01
C PRO A 202 -14.76 -1.83 -8.80
N GLU A 203 -15.45 -2.94 -9.05
CA GLU A 203 -15.65 -3.95 -8.00
C GLU A 203 -14.28 -4.58 -7.68
N ALA A 204 -13.79 -4.36 -6.46
CA ALA A 204 -12.43 -4.71 -6.06
C ALA A 204 -12.25 -6.23 -5.78
N PHE A 205 -12.61 -7.08 -6.75
CA PHE A 205 -12.63 -8.52 -6.63
C PHE A 205 -12.16 -9.21 -7.93
N PRO A 206 -11.18 -10.13 -7.89
CA PRO A 206 -10.38 -10.55 -6.74
C PRO A 206 -9.12 -9.68 -6.57
N VAL A 207 -9.01 -8.98 -5.44
CA VAL A 207 -7.78 -8.28 -5.01
C VAL A 207 -6.93 -9.16 -4.08
N LEU A 208 -5.61 -9.03 -4.16
CA LEU A 208 -4.60 -9.72 -3.35
C LEU A 208 -3.66 -8.68 -2.70
N ASP A 209 -3.28 -8.90 -1.45
CA ASP A 209 -2.49 -7.95 -0.64
C ASP A 209 -1.36 -8.67 0.13
N PRO A 210 -0.11 -8.64 -0.39
CA PRO A 210 1.05 -9.28 0.23
C PRO A 210 1.32 -8.82 1.68
N TYR A 211 0.91 -7.60 2.06
CA TYR A 211 1.07 -7.10 3.42
C TYR A 211 0.13 -7.81 4.41
N VAL A 212 -1.14 -8.00 4.02
CA VAL A 212 -2.13 -8.76 4.80
C VAL A 212 -1.76 -10.24 4.85
N MET A 213 -1.34 -10.82 3.71
CA MET A 213 -0.84 -12.21 3.64
C MET A 213 0.37 -12.43 4.58
N HIS A 214 1.39 -11.56 4.51
CA HIS A 214 2.58 -11.69 5.34
C HIS A 214 2.26 -11.57 6.84
N LYS A 215 1.36 -10.65 7.23
CA LYS A 215 0.92 -10.53 8.64
C LYS A 215 0.20 -11.78 9.14
N HIS A 216 -0.54 -12.49 8.29
CA HIS A 216 -1.17 -13.77 8.62
C HIS A 216 -0.11 -14.88 8.82
N VAL A 217 0.70 -15.19 7.79
CA VAL A 217 1.65 -16.33 7.83
C VAL A 217 2.88 -16.09 8.73
N ARG A 218 3.21 -14.82 9.02
CA ARG A 218 4.27 -14.42 9.96
C ARG A 218 3.74 -13.48 11.02
N VAL A 219 2.76 -13.93 11.83
CA VAL A 219 2.21 -13.17 12.98
C VAL A 219 3.34 -12.53 13.83
N ARG A 220 4.32 -13.34 14.24
CA ARG A 220 5.54 -12.89 14.93
C ARG A 220 6.68 -12.65 13.93
N TRP A 221 6.97 -11.37 13.68
CA TRP A 221 8.04 -10.90 12.79
C TRP A 221 8.99 -9.97 13.56
N ARG A 222 10.30 -10.03 13.27
CA ARG A 222 11.32 -9.14 13.87
C ARG A 222 11.91 -8.23 12.80
N GLY A 223 11.15 -7.19 12.43
CA GLY A 223 11.54 -6.23 11.41
C GLY A 223 10.40 -5.29 11.05
N LYS A 224 10.64 -4.36 10.12
CA LYS A 224 9.57 -3.58 9.48
C LYS A 224 8.75 -4.50 8.56
N ARG A 225 7.54 -4.06 8.21
CA ARG A 225 6.71 -4.64 7.14
C ARG A 225 6.36 -3.59 6.06
N THR A 226 7.28 -2.66 5.80
CA THR A 226 7.23 -1.81 4.60
C THR A 226 7.66 -2.63 3.38
N LEU A 227 7.19 -2.30 2.17
CA LEU A 227 7.50 -3.05 0.95
C LEU A 227 9.01 -3.26 0.79
N VAL A 228 9.80 -2.18 0.80
CA VAL A 228 11.28 -2.20 0.78
C VAL A 228 11.89 -3.24 1.74
N ALA A 229 11.40 -3.31 2.98
CA ALA A 229 11.95 -4.19 4.02
C ALA A 229 11.48 -5.65 3.89
N LEU A 230 10.40 -5.91 3.16
CA LEU A 230 10.00 -7.27 2.78
C LEU A 230 10.66 -7.70 1.48
N SER A 231 10.91 -6.79 0.54
CA SER A 231 11.68 -7.08 -0.67
C SER A 231 13.11 -7.52 -0.32
N GLU A 232 13.78 -6.79 0.58
CA GLU A 232 15.06 -7.19 1.17
C GLU A 232 14.97 -8.57 1.87
N ALA A 233 13.93 -8.80 2.68
CA ALA A 233 13.79 -10.03 3.46
C ALA A 233 13.36 -11.28 2.66
N TYR A 234 12.84 -11.11 1.45
CA TYR A 234 12.35 -12.18 0.57
C TYR A 234 13.16 -12.31 -0.74
N GLU A 235 14.35 -11.71 -0.82
CA GLU A 235 15.24 -11.74 -1.99
C GLU A 235 14.49 -11.34 -3.28
N VAL A 236 13.96 -10.11 -3.26
CA VAL A 236 13.27 -9.44 -4.37
C VAL A 236 14.03 -8.15 -4.68
N ASP A 237 14.55 -8.05 -5.90
CA ASP A 237 15.29 -6.87 -6.35
C ASP A 237 14.35 -5.66 -6.54
N LEU A 238 14.73 -4.52 -5.95
CA LEU A 238 14.00 -3.24 -6.00
C LEU A 238 14.98 -2.13 -6.41
N GLU A 239 15.37 -2.12 -7.69
CA GLU A 239 16.42 -1.23 -8.22
C GLU A 239 15.99 0.25 -8.30
N GLU A 240 14.67 0.52 -8.42
CA GLU A 240 14.09 1.88 -8.53
C GLU A 240 12.94 2.08 -7.50
N ALA A 241 13.24 1.86 -6.21
CA ALA A 241 12.30 2.06 -5.10
C ALA A 241 11.65 3.46 -5.12
N HIS A 242 10.36 3.54 -4.77
CA HIS A 242 9.53 4.75 -4.83
C HIS A 242 9.24 5.22 -6.26
N THR A 243 9.04 4.25 -7.15
CA THR A 243 8.31 4.44 -8.39
C THR A 243 7.19 3.42 -8.44
N SER A 244 5.96 3.83 -8.75
CA SER A 244 4.79 2.93 -8.70
C SER A 244 4.96 1.65 -9.53
N GLY A 245 5.72 1.71 -10.63
CA GLY A 245 5.99 0.55 -11.47
C GLY A 245 6.98 -0.47 -10.88
N ALA A 246 7.93 -0.01 -10.05
CA ALA A 246 8.85 -0.89 -9.34
C ALA A 246 8.21 -1.43 -8.06
N ASP A 247 7.51 -0.58 -7.30
CA ASP A 247 6.84 -0.96 -6.07
C ASP A 247 5.66 -1.92 -6.34
N ALA A 248 4.85 -1.72 -7.40
CA ALA A 248 3.88 -2.72 -7.86
C ALA A 248 4.53 -4.07 -8.21
N LEU A 249 5.61 -4.07 -8.99
CA LEU A 249 6.30 -5.30 -9.37
C LEU A 249 6.90 -6.03 -8.15
N ALA A 250 7.44 -5.29 -7.18
CA ALA A 250 7.93 -5.86 -5.94
C ALA A 250 6.78 -6.40 -5.06
N ALA A 251 5.60 -5.78 -5.08
CA ALA A 251 4.41 -6.32 -4.41
C ALA A 251 4.02 -7.69 -4.98
N GLU A 252 4.01 -7.86 -6.31
CA GLU A 252 3.80 -9.17 -6.95
C GLU A 252 4.83 -10.19 -6.47
N GLN A 253 6.11 -9.83 -6.57
CA GLN A 253 7.20 -10.76 -6.28
C GLN A 253 7.21 -11.18 -4.81
N VAL A 254 6.98 -10.25 -3.86
CA VAL A 254 6.83 -10.57 -2.44
C VAL A 254 5.61 -11.47 -2.21
N GLY A 255 4.47 -11.19 -2.85
CA GLY A 255 3.30 -12.07 -2.81
C GLY A 255 3.60 -13.49 -3.30
N ARG A 256 4.34 -13.62 -4.41
CA ARG A 256 4.74 -14.90 -4.99
C ARG A 256 5.73 -15.65 -4.09
N ARG A 257 6.73 -14.96 -3.53
CA ARG A 257 7.66 -15.53 -2.53
C ARG A 257 6.93 -16.08 -1.31
N LEU A 258 5.90 -15.38 -0.83
CA LEU A 258 5.04 -15.86 0.25
C LEU A 258 4.27 -17.12 -0.17
N ALA A 259 3.71 -17.20 -1.38
CA ALA A 259 3.04 -18.42 -1.86
C ALA A 259 4.01 -19.57 -2.24
N GLU A 260 5.30 -19.29 -2.46
CA GLU A 260 6.38 -20.28 -2.58
C GLU A 260 6.75 -20.90 -1.22
N GLU A 261 6.80 -20.11 -0.14
CA GLU A 261 7.07 -20.62 1.23
C GLU A 261 5.83 -21.24 1.91
N PHE A 262 4.66 -20.60 1.77
CA PHE A 262 3.43 -20.93 2.50
C PHE A 262 2.35 -21.50 1.58
N ALA A 263 2.22 -22.84 1.60
CA ALA A 263 1.26 -23.56 0.77
C ALA A 263 -0.23 -23.16 1.00
N GLU A 264 -0.56 -22.55 2.15
CA GLU A 264 -1.90 -22.03 2.46
C GLU A 264 -2.27 -20.76 1.68
N LEU A 265 -1.28 -19.98 1.23
CA LEU A 265 -1.47 -18.84 0.33
C LEU A 265 -1.60 -19.27 -1.13
N ARG A 266 -1.20 -20.49 -1.47
CA ARG A 266 -1.16 -21.03 -2.83
C ARG A 266 -2.50 -21.69 -3.21
N VAL A 267 -3.56 -20.89 -3.13
CA VAL A 267 -4.96 -21.26 -3.43
C VAL A 267 -5.53 -20.36 -4.54
N GLY A 268 -6.78 -20.59 -4.96
CA GLY A 268 -7.40 -19.75 -6.00
C GLY A 268 -7.62 -18.30 -5.56
N ALA A 269 -7.46 -17.35 -6.49
CA ALA A 269 -7.60 -15.91 -6.23
C ALA A 269 -8.91 -15.52 -5.50
N PRO A 270 -10.09 -16.02 -5.88
CA PRO A 270 -11.34 -15.77 -5.14
C PRO A 270 -11.33 -16.25 -3.68
N GLN A 271 -10.56 -17.31 -3.37
CA GLN A 271 -10.47 -17.87 -2.02
C GLN A 271 -9.53 -17.04 -1.14
N ILE A 272 -8.33 -16.73 -1.62
CA ILE A 272 -7.38 -15.89 -0.85
C ILE A 272 -7.92 -14.47 -0.67
N HIS A 273 -8.64 -13.91 -1.66
CA HIS A 273 -9.35 -12.64 -1.49
C HIS A 273 -10.28 -12.65 -0.26
N ARG A 274 -11.21 -13.61 -0.17
CA ARG A 274 -12.16 -13.67 0.96
C ARG A 274 -11.47 -13.87 2.31
N GLN A 275 -10.44 -14.71 2.37
CA GLN A 275 -9.67 -14.90 3.61
C GLN A 275 -8.96 -13.61 4.05
N GLN A 276 -8.48 -12.77 3.13
CA GLN A 276 -7.85 -11.49 3.47
C GLN A 276 -8.83 -10.46 4.06
N ILE A 277 -10.13 -10.52 3.75
CA ILE A 277 -11.16 -9.70 4.42
C ILE A 277 -11.19 -10.05 5.93
N GLU A 278 -11.24 -11.35 6.23
CA GLU A 278 -11.25 -11.86 7.61
C GLU A 278 -9.92 -11.51 8.32
N TRP A 279 -8.78 -11.79 7.69
CA TRP A 279 -7.45 -11.49 8.24
C TRP A 279 -7.21 -10.00 8.45
N SER A 280 -7.70 -9.12 7.57
CA SER A 280 -7.56 -7.66 7.73
C SER A 280 -8.34 -7.16 8.95
N ALA A 281 -9.57 -7.64 9.13
CA ALA A 281 -10.40 -7.29 10.28
C ALA A 281 -9.79 -7.79 11.61
N GLU A 282 -9.30 -9.03 11.66
CA GLU A 282 -8.56 -9.57 12.83
C GLU A 282 -7.31 -8.74 13.14
N GLN A 283 -6.46 -8.49 12.14
CA GLN A 283 -5.22 -7.74 12.31
C GLN A 283 -5.44 -6.27 12.72
N ALA A 284 -6.56 -5.66 12.31
CA ALA A 284 -6.94 -4.32 12.74
C ALA A 284 -7.43 -4.31 14.20
N ALA A 285 -8.22 -5.30 14.61
CA ALA A 285 -8.68 -5.46 15.98
C ALA A 285 -7.52 -5.68 16.97
N ASP A 286 -6.57 -6.56 16.64
CA ASP A 286 -5.35 -6.79 17.42
C ASP A 286 -4.52 -5.50 17.60
N PHE A 287 -4.31 -4.76 16.50
CA PHE A 287 -3.54 -3.52 16.52
C PHE A 287 -4.26 -2.40 17.28
N GLN A 288 -5.59 -2.34 17.19
CA GLN A 288 -6.44 -1.43 17.97
C GLN A 288 -6.33 -1.73 19.47
N GLU A 289 -6.42 -2.98 19.92
CA GLU A 289 -6.24 -3.31 21.34
C GLU A 289 -4.82 -2.97 21.83
N PHE A 290 -3.79 -3.31 21.04
CA PHE A 290 -2.41 -2.92 21.32
C PHE A 290 -2.25 -1.40 21.48
N LEU A 291 -2.81 -0.59 20.56
CA LEU A 291 -2.75 0.87 20.65
C LEU A 291 -3.53 1.41 21.85
N ARG A 292 -4.75 0.94 22.10
CA ARG A 292 -5.56 1.34 23.27
C ARG A 292 -4.81 1.09 24.57
N SER A 293 -4.20 -0.08 24.70
CA SER A 293 -3.35 -0.46 25.83
C SER A 293 -2.08 0.43 25.93
N ARG A 294 -1.35 0.60 24.82
CA ARG A 294 -0.07 1.34 24.78
C ARG A 294 -0.21 2.86 24.93
N ARG A 295 -1.36 3.44 24.54
CA ARG A 295 -1.69 4.86 24.69
C ARG A 295 -2.54 5.17 25.92
N GLN A 296 -3.14 4.17 26.55
CA GLN A 296 -4.15 4.29 27.62
C GLN A 296 -5.41 5.06 27.17
N ASP A 297 -5.72 4.98 25.88
CA ASP A 297 -6.84 5.67 25.25
C ASP A 297 -7.80 4.65 24.61
N PRO A 298 -8.98 4.39 25.19
CA PRO A 298 -9.96 3.44 24.65
C PRO A 298 -10.73 3.97 23.43
N SER A 299 -10.61 5.26 23.09
CA SER A 299 -11.34 5.88 21.97
C SER A 299 -10.73 5.59 20.61
N ILE A 300 -9.46 5.18 20.55
CA ILE A 300 -8.76 4.81 19.31
C ILE A 300 -9.58 3.76 18.56
N VAL A 301 -9.95 4.06 17.32
CA VAL A 301 -10.54 3.11 16.36
C VAL A 301 -9.54 2.87 15.24
N ILE A 302 -9.40 1.61 14.81
CA ILE A 302 -8.66 1.24 13.60
C ILE A 302 -9.64 0.56 12.66
N ASP A 303 -9.74 1.07 11.42
CA ASP A 303 -10.55 0.44 10.39
C ASP A 303 -9.88 -0.86 9.91
N GLY A 304 -10.68 -1.93 9.86
CA GLY A 304 -10.28 -3.24 9.33
C GLY A 304 -10.81 -3.53 7.93
N THR A 305 -11.61 -2.63 7.37
CA THR A 305 -12.29 -2.79 6.07
C THR A 305 -11.26 -2.89 4.94
N TRP A 306 -11.45 -3.88 4.07
CA TRP A 306 -10.53 -4.24 3.00
C TRP A 306 -11.31 -4.97 1.89
N PRO A 307 -10.99 -4.77 0.59
CA PRO A 307 -9.89 -3.95 0.04
C PRO A 307 -10.28 -2.48 -0.23
N VAL A 308 -11.55 -2.10 -0.13
CA VAL A 308 -11.99 -0.69 -0.20
C VAL A 308 -12.49 -0.33 1.18
N ARG A 309 -11.91 0.71 1.80
CA ARG A 309 -12.43 1.25 3.06
C ARG A 309 -13.69 2.04 2.79
N ASP A 310 -14.65 1.93 3.70
CA ASP A 310 -15.92 2.63 3.59
C ASP A 310 -15.68 4.15 3.46
N LEU A 311 -16.24 4.76 2.42
CA LEU A 311 -16.23 6.23 2.24
C LEU A 311 -17.25 6.91 3.20
N GLN A 312 -17.39 6.41 4.43
CA GLN A 312 -18.47 6.70 5.37
C GLN A 312 -18.43 8.17 5.85
N GLY A 313 -19.44 8.96 5.45
CA GLY A 313 -19.64 10.37 5.79
C GLY A 313 -20.63 11.07 4.87
#